data_AF-C4WUL8-F1
#
_entry.id   AF-C4WUL8-F1
#
_cell.length_a   1.000
_cell.length_b   1.000
_cell.length_c   1.000
_cell.angle_alpha   90.00
_cell.angle_beta   90.00
_cell.angle_gamma   90.00
#
_symmetry.space_group_name_H-M   'P 1'
#
loop_
_entity.id
_entity.type
_entity.pdbx_description
1 polymer ?
#
loop_
_entity_poly.entity_id
_entity_poly.type
_entity_poly.pdbx_seq_one_letter_code
_entity_poly.pdbx_strand_id
1 'polypeptide(L)'
;MQREDKQLELVLENFQSKLNEFKAQIYALIFKLEHERDNVNWTTVLDTFAVFSTQYTAIMKYLSYEKLPQLRNYSVLPLMLNPERDEDLARITENRVPALSHDIVPDFLRTKTEPEVEHKLMQLNTRQVVYNLKQHKNSWQRSQGS
;
A
#
# COMPACT_ATOMS: atom_id res chain seq x y z
N MET A 1 14.16 24.33 3.20
CA MET A 1 15.14 23.35 2.70
C MET A 1 15.68 22.45 3.83
N GLN A 2 16.80 22.74 4.52
CA GLN A 2 17.38 21.80 5.52
C GLN A 2 16.41 21.25 6.60
N ARG A 3 15.44 22.05 7.06
CA ARG A 3 14.44 21.58 8.04
C ARG A 3 13.38 20.67 7.41
N GLU A 4 12.97 20.96 6.19
CA GLU A 4 11.98 20.17 5.45
C GLU A 4 12.59 18.84 5.00
N ASP A 5 13.85 18.86 4.54
CA ASP A 5 14.59 17.66 4.14
C ASP A 5 14.74 16.70 5.33
N LYS A 6 15.14 17.21 6.50
CA LYS A 6 15.22 16.41 7.74
C LYS A 6 13.86 15.87 8.20
N GLN A 7 12.80 16.64 8.01
CA GLN A 7 11.44 16.16 8.31
C GLN A 7 11.01 15.06 7.33
N LEU A 8 11.35 15.20 6.05
CA LEU A 8 11.08 14.18 5.05
C LEU A 8 11.83 12.88 5.36
N GLU A 9 13.12 12.95 5.66
CA GLU A 9 13.94 11.80 6.06
C GLU A 9 13.31 11.07 7.26
N LEU A 10 12.98 11.80 8.34
CA LEU A 10 12.35 11.21 9.53
C LEU A 10 11.00 10.54 9.21
N VAL A 11 10.21 11.13 8.31
CA VAL A 11 8.93 10.55 7.89
C VAL A 11 9.15 9.25 7.11
N LEU A 12 10.13 9.23 6.20
CA LEU A 12 10.46 8.05 5.41
C LEU A 12 11.01 6.91 6.29
N GLU A 13 11.92 7.21 7.23
CA GLU A 13 12.46 6.23 8.17
C GLU A 13 11.35 5.60 9.03
N ASN A 14 10.48 6.42 9.61
CA ASN A 14 9.36 5.94 10.42
C ASN A 14 8.39 5.09 9.60
N PHE A 15 8.11 5.49 8.36
CA PHE A 15 7.24 4.74 7.46
C PHE A 15 7.86 3.39 7.08
N GLN A 16 9.15 3.39 6.74
CA GLN A 16 9.91 2.18 6.41
C GLN A 16 9.95 1.20 7.59
N SER A 17 10.16 1.68 8.82
CA SER A 17 10.14 0.85 10.03
C SER A 17 8.79 0.13 10.18
N LYS A 18 7.67 0.87 10.07
CA LYS A 18 6.32 0.31 10.18
C LYS A 18 6.01 -0.72 9.10
N LEU A 19 6.47 -0.48 7.87
CA LEU A 19 6.31 -1.44 6.78
C LEU A 19 7.12 -2.71 7.02
N ASN A 20 8.36 -2.59 7.52
CA ASN A 20 9.20 -3.74 7.84
C ASN A 20 8.61 -4.59 8.97
N GLU A 21 8.06 -3.96 10.01
CA GLU A 21 7.34 -4.64 11.09
C GLU A 21 6.11 -5.40 10.58
N PHE A 22 5.32 -4.75 9.71
CA PHE A 22 4.14 -5.37 9.12
C PHE A 22 4.50 -6.55 8.21
N LYS A 23 5.53 -6.38 7.38
CA LYS A 23 6.10 -7.44 6.53
C LYS A 23 6.59 -8.64 7.36
N ALA A 24 7.31 -8.40 8.45
CA ALA A 24 7.80 -9.46 9.33
C ALA A 24 6.65 -10.27 9.95
N GLN A 25 5.53 -9.63 10.30
CA GLN A 25 4.37 -10.33 10.82
C GLN A 25 3.65 -11.17 9.75
N ILE A 26 3.58 -10.69 8.51
CA ILE A 26 3.07 -11.48 7.38
C ILE A 26 3.94 -12.72 7.19
N TYR A 27 5.28 -12.57 7.17
CA TYR A 27 6.20 -13.71 7.08
C TYR A 27 6.02 -14.70 8.23
N ALA A 28 5.87 -14.21 9.47
CA ALA A 28 5.64 -15.07 10.62
C ALA A 28 4.34 -15.88 10.49
N LEU A 29 3.26 -15.27 9.98
CA LEU A 29 2.01 -15.98 9.75
C LEU A 29 2.15 -17.02 8.64
N ILE A 30 2.77 -16.66 7.51
CA ILE A 30 3.02 -17.61 6.41
C ILE A 30 3.84 -18.80 6.90
N PHE A 31 4.94 -18.53 7.59
CA PHE A 31 5.81 -19.57 8.15
C PHE A 31 5.02 -20.52 9.06
N LYS A 32 4.19 -19.97 9.96
CA LYS A 32 3.32 -20.75 10.85
C LYS A 32 2.34 -21.63 10.08
N LEU A 33 1.69 -21.08 9.05
CA LEU A 33 0.74 -21.81 8.22
C LEU A 33 1.40 -22.97 7.45
N GLU A 34 2.64 -22.78 7.01
CA GLU A 34 3.40 -23.77 6.26
C GLU A 34 3.98 -24.89 7.15
N HIS A 35 4.47 -24.55 8.36
CA HIS A 35 5.24 -25.48 9.20
C HIS A 35 4.44 -26.09 10.36
N GLU A 36 3.35 -25.44 10.79
CA GLU A 36 2.56 -25.89 11.95
C GLU A 36 1.15 -26.35 11.55
N ARG A 37 0.95 -26.79 10.30
CA ARG A 37 -0.37 -27.04 9.69
C ARG A 37 -1.34 -27.87 10.55
N ASP A 38 -0.85 -28.89 11.24
CA ASP A 38 -1.68 -29.77 12.08
C ASP A 38 -2.05 -29.16 13.45
N ASN A 39 -1.37 -28.08 13.85
CA ASN A 39 -1.57 -27.37 15.12
C ASN A 39 -2.07 -25.93 14.94
N VAL A 40 -2.36 -25.50 13.71
CA VAL A 40 -2.86 -24.14 13.45
C VAL A 40 -4.30 -24.02 13.95
N ASN A 41 -4.48 -23.23 15.01
CA ASN A 41 -5.79 -22.83 15.47
C ASN A 41 -6.35 -21.68 14.62
N TRP A 42 -7.52 -21.89 14.02
CA TRP A 42 -8.24 -20.89 13.24
C TRP A 42 -8.50 -19.58 14.00
N THR A 43 -8.80 -19.65 15.32
CA THR A 43 -9.02 -18.42 16.10
C THR A 43 -7.76 -17.57 16.16
N THR A 44 -6.59 -18.18 16.33
CA THR A 44 -5.30 -17.48 16.32
C THR A 44 -4.99 -16.85 14.97
N VAL A 45 -5.34 -17.53 13.87
CA VAL A 45 -5.19 -16.97 12.52
C VAL A 45 -6.09 -15.74 12.36
N LEU A 46 -7.35 -15.84 12.77
CA LEU A 46 -8.31 -14.74 12.70
C LEU A 46 -7.86 -13.54 13.55
N ASP A 47 -7.36 -13.78 14.76
CA ASP A 47 -6.82 -12.73 15.64
C ASP A 47 -5.62 -12.03 14.97
N THR A 48 -4.75 -12.80 14.32
CA THR A 48 -3.60 -12.25 13.56
C THR A 48 -4.09 -11.37 12.40
N PHE A 49 -5.12 -11.79 11.66
CA PHE A 49 -5.74 -10.97 10.62
C PHE A 49 -6.39 -9.69 11.16
N ALA A 50 -6.99 -9.73 12.35
CA ALA A 50 -7.52 -8.53 13.00
C ALA A 50 -6.40 -7.54 13.30
N VAL A 51 -5.26 -8.02 13.82
CA VAL A 51 -4.06 -7.20 14.04
C VAL A 51 -3.55 -6.59 12.74
N PHE A 52 -3.51 -7.37 11.64
CA PHE A 52 -3.09 -6.85 10.33
C PHE A 52 -3.98 -5.72 9.85
N SER A 53 -5.30 -5.87 9.98
CA SER A 53 -6.28 -4.84 9.61
C SER A 53 -6.07 -3.55 10.40
N THR A 54 -5.85 -3.65 11.71
CA THR A 54 -5.56 -2.50 12.57
C THR A 54 -4.26 -1.81 12.19
N GLN A 55 -3.18 -2.57 11.97
CA GLN A 55 -1.88 -2.00 11.59
C GLN A 55 -1.92 -1.34 10.22
N TYR A 56 -2.52 -2.00 9.22
CA TYR A 56 -2.75 -1.44 7.89
C TYR A 56 -3.51 -0.11 7.97
N THR A 57 -4.59 -0.07 8.75
CA THR A 57 -5.37 1.16 8.95
C THR A 57 -4.53 2.27 9.58
N ALA A 58 -3.66 1.92 10.54
CA ALA A 58 -2.76 2.89 11.18
C ALA A 58 -1.70 3.43 10.20
N ILE A 59 -1.15 2.58 9.33
CA ILE A 59 -0.20 2.96 8.27
C ILE A 59 -0.88 3.93 7.27
N MET A 60 -2.09 3.60 6.81
CA MET A 60 -2.84 4.45 5.88
C MET A 60 -3.21 5.81 6.50
N LYS A 61 -3.58 5.81 7.79
CA LYS A 61 -3.85 7.04 8.53
C LYS A 61 -2.60 7.89 8.70
N TYR A 62 -1.44 7.26 8.92
CA TYR A 62 -0.16 7.95 9.00
C TYR A 62 0.15 8.67 7.69
N LEU A 63 0.03 8.00 6.53
CA LEU A 63 0.23 8.61 5.21
C LEU A 63 -0.76 9.72 4.87
N SER A 64 -1.96 9.69 5.45
CA SER A 64 -3.00 10.70 5.23
C SER A 64 -2.83 11.94 6.13
N TYR A 65 -1.81 11.98 6.99
CA TYR A 65 -1.65 13.04 7.97
C TYR A 65 -1.17 14.35 7.31
N GLU A 66 -1.99 15.41 7.39
CA GLU A 66 -1.76 16.68 6.69
C GLU A 66 -0.48 17.42 7.09
N LYS A 67 0.11 17.12 8.25
CA LYS A 67 1.38 17.74 8.68
C LYS A 67 2.63 17.02 8.18
N LEU A 68 2.48 15.90 7.47
CA LEU A 68 3.61 15.32 6.74
C LEU A 68 3.99 16.28 5.60
N PRO A 69 5.29 16.38 5.24
CA PRO A 69 5.66 16.93 3.95
C PRO A 69 4.78 16.25 2.90
N GLN A 70 4.11 17.03 2.07
CA GLN A 70 3.21 16.46 1.05
C GLN A 70 4.06 15.61 0.11
N LEU A 71 4.14 14.30 0.37
CA LEU A 71 4.91 13.34 -0.44
C LEU A 71 4.49 13.41 -1.91
N ARG A 72 3.23 13.81 -2.15
CA ARG A 72 2.65 14.11 -3.46
C ARG A 72 3.39 15.21 -4.26
N ASN A 73 4.16 16.07 -3.59
CA ASN A 73 4.93 17.14 -4.23
C ASN A 73 6.32 16.67 -4.66
N TYR A 74 6.71 15.45 -4.30
CA TYR A 74 7.98 14.85 -4.69
C TYR A 74 7.74 13.80 -5.78
N SER A 75 8.72 13.67 -6.68
CA SER A 75 8.74 12.63 -7.71
C SER A 75 9.91 11.70 -7.47
N VAL A 76 9.70 10.40 -7.70
CA VAL A 76 10.74 9.38 -7.63
C VAL A 76 11.16 9.06 -9.06
N LEU A 77 12.47 9.15 -9.31
CA LEU A 77 13.07 8.78 -10.59
C LEU A 77 14.42 8.08 -10.33
N PRO A 78 14.80 7.09 -11.16
CA PRO A 78 16.13 6.50 -11.09
C PRO A 78 17.16 7.53 -11.53
N LEU A 79 18.21 7.72 -10.74
CA LEU A 79 19.32 8.62 -11.09
C LEU A 79 20.35 7.95 -11.99
N MET A 80 20.55 6.64 -11.79
CA MET A 80 21.50 5.82 -12.54
C MET A 80 20.92 4.41 -12.65
N LEU A 81 21.12 3.79 -13.81
CA LEU A 81 20.76 2.40 -14.06
C LEU A 81 22.05 1.60 -14.19
N ASN A 82 22.17 0.51 -13.45
CA ASN A 82 23.34 -0.35 -13.46
C ASN A 82 22.89 -1.81 -13.51
N PRO A 83 23.29 -2.60 -14.52
CA PRO A 83 23.02 -4.04 -14.57
C PRO A 83 23.92 -4.84 -13.62
N GLU A 84 24.99 -4.24 -13.09
CA GLU A 84 25.83 -4.91 -12.10
C GLU A 84 25.10 -5.07 -10.78
N ARG A 85 25.39 -6.19 -10.11
CA ARG A 85 24.80 -6.51 -8.82
C ARG A 85 25.24 -5.47 -7.78
N ASP A 86 24.26 -4.87 -7.12
CA ASP A 86 24.45 -3.98 -6.00
C ASP A 86 24.10 -4.75 -4.71
N GLU A 87 25.12 -5.08 -3.92
CA GLU A 87 24.94 -5.87 -2.69
C GLU A 87 24.15 -5.11 -1.61
N ASP A 88 24.24 -3.78 -1.58
CA ASP A 88 23.46 -2.99 -0.63
C ASP A 88 21.98 -2.98 -1.02
N LEU A 89 21.70 -2.77 -2.32
CA LEU A 89 20.34 -2.88 -2.85
C LEU A 89 19.76 -4.29 -2.64
N ALA A 90 20.54 -5.32 -2.93
CA ALA A 90 20.14 -6.70 -2.72
C ALA A 90 19.85 -6.96 -1.24
N ARG A 91 20.69 -6.47 -0.33
CA ARG A 91 20.49 -6.62 1.12
C ARG A 91 19.22 -5.93 1.61
N ILE A 92 18.98 -4.66 1.25
CA ILE A 92 17.80 -3.92 1.72
C ILE A 92 16.49 -4.41 1.09
N THR A 93 16.55 -5.03 -0.09
CA THR A 93 15.39 -5.60 -0.76
C THR A 93 15.19 -7.09 -0.50
N GLU A 94 16.00 -7.70 0.36
CA GLU A 94 15.97 -9.15 0.66
C GLU A 94 16.15 -10.00 -0.61
N ASN A 95 17.14 -9.65 -1.42
CA ASN A 95 17.51 -10.22 -2.71
C ASN A 95 16.42 -10.16 -3.80
N ARG A 96 15.33 -9.42 -3.59
CA ARG A 96 14.27 -9.26 -4.62
C ARG A 96 14.71 -8.38 -5.78
N VAL A 97 15.58 -7.41 -5.53
CA VAL A 97 16.14 -6.52 -6.57
C VAL A 97 17.66 -6.55 -6.45
N PRO A 98 18.35 -7.39 -7.25
CA PRO A 98 19.80 -7.53 -7.18
C PRO A 98 20.55 -6.39 -7.90
N ALA A 99 19.89 -5.70 -8.83
CA ALA A 99 20.43 -4.61 -9.62
C ALA A 99 19.29 -3.68 -10.07
N LEU A 100 19.59 -2.40 -10.28
CA LEU A 100 18.62 -1.43 -10.79
C LEU A 100 18.80 -1.22 -12.30
N SER A 101 18.38 -2.21 -13.07
CA SER A 101 18.54 -2.28 -14.53
C SER A 101 17.29 -1.81 -15.30
N HIS A 102 17.46 -1.59 -16.62
CA HIS A 102 16.40 -1.08 -17.50
C HIS A 102 15.15 -1.96 -17.57
N ASP A 103 15.30 -3.25 -17.35
CA ASP A 103 14.23 -4.25 -17.36
C ASP A 103 13.45 -4.31 -16.04
N ILE A 104 14.11 -4.08 -14.89
CA ILE A 104 13.48 -4.18 -13.57
C ILE A 104 12.79 -2.87 -13.14
N VAL A 105 13.36 -1.72 -13.50
CA VAL A 105 12.87 -0.41 -13.05
C VAL A 105 11.39 -0.14 -13.32
N PRO A 106 10.83 -0.47 -14.50
CA PRO A 106 9.41 -0.26 -14.76
C PRO A 106 8.51 -0.99 -13.75
N ASP A 107 8.89 -2.20 -13.37
CA ASP A 107 8.14 -3.00 -12.40
C ASP A 107 8.39 -2.52 -10.97
N PHE A 108 9.63 -2.16 -10.62
CA PHE A 108 9.98 -1.71 -9.28
C PHE A 108 9.35 -0.35 -8.93
N LEU A 109 9.21 0.56 -9.90
CA LEU A 109 8.58 1.87 -9.72
C LEU A 109 7.10 1.90 -10.14
N ARG A 110 6.49 0.73 -10.40
CA ARG A 110 5.11 0.65 -10.87
C ARG A 110 4.15 1.23 -9.83
N THR A 111 3.33 2.18 -10.26
CA THR A 111 2.23 2.78 -9.46
C THR A 111 0.85 2.26 -9.86
N LYS A 112 0.77 1.57 -11.01
CA LYS A 112 -0.47 0.96 -11.51
C LYS A 112 -0.84 -0.23 -10.64
N THR A 113 -2.04 -0.19 -10.06
CA THR A 113 -2.60 -1.25 -9.20
C THR A 113 -2.77 -2.58 -9.94
N GLU A 114 -2.99 -3.65 -9.19
CA GLU A 114 -3.30 -4.96 -9.76
C GLU A 114 -4.65 -4.95 -10.51
N PRO A 115 -4.78 -5.71 -11.62
CA PRO A 115 -5.99 -5.74 -12.44
C PRO A 115 -7.27 -6.05 -11.64
N GLU A 116 -7.19 -6.95 -10.66
CA GLU A 116 -8.33 -7.31 -9.81
C GLU A 116 -8.80 -6.12 -8.96
N VAL A 117 -7.86 -5.31 -8.46
CA VAL A 117 -8.14 -4.10 -7.69
C VAL A 117 -8.75 -3.04 -8.61
N GLU A 118 -8.21 -2.86 -9.82
CA GLU A 118 -8.78 -1.96 -10.84
C GLU A 118 -10.22 -2.32 -11.17
N HIS A 119 -10.50 -3.59 -11.44
CA HIS A 119 -11.84 -4.08 -11.71
C HIS A 119 -12.79 -3.83 -10.54
N LYS A 120 -12.34 -4.08 -9.29
CA LYS A 120 -13.15 -3.83 -8.10
C LYS A 120 -13.44 -2.34 -7.91
N LEU A 121 -12.45 -1.47 -8.12
CA LEU A 121 -12.64 -0.01 -8.07
C LEU A 121 -13.62 0.46 -9.14
N MET A 122 -13.51 -0.07 -10.37
CA MET A 122 -14.45 0.23 -11.45
C MET A 122 -15.88 -0.16 -11.07
N GLN A 123 -16.09 -1.37 -10.51
CA GLN A 123 -17.41 -1.81 -10.06
C GLN A 123 -17.98 -0.92 -8.95
N LEU A 124 -17.16 -0.52 -7.98
CA LEU A 124 -17.58 0.38 -6.89
C LEU A 124 -17.97 1.76 -7.42
N ASN A 125 -17.18 2.32 -8.33
CA ASN A 125 -17.48 3.59 -8.98
C ASN A 125 -18.78 3.53 -9.78
N THR A 126 -19.00 2.46 -10.56
CA THR A 126 -20.27 2.26 -11.29
C THR A 126 -21.45 2.19 -10.33
N ARG A 127 -21.33 1.45 -9.22
CA ARG A 127 -22.40 1.37 -8.20
C ARG A 127 -22.70 2.73 -7.58
N GLN A 128 -21.66 3.52 -7.27
CA GLN A 128 -21.83 4.87 -6.72
C GLN A 128 -22.56 5.80 -7.71
N VAL A 129 -22.19 5.76 -9.00
CA VAL A 129 -22.87 6.55 -10.05
C VAL A 129 -24.34 6.15 -10.16
N VAL A 130 -24.64 4.85 -10.18
CA VAL A 130 -26.02 4.36 -10.23
C VAL A 130 -26.83 4.81 -9.00
N TYR A 131 -26.24 4.74 -7.80
CA TYR A 131 -26.87 5.23 -6.59
C TYR A 131 -27.20 6.73 -6.69
N ASN A 132 -26.23 7.56 -7.10
CA ASN A 132 -26.43 9.00 -7.26
C ASN A 132 -27.52 9.33 -8.29
N LEU A 133 -27.56 8.61 -9.42
CA LEU A 133 -28.60 8.76 -10.44
C LEU A 133 -30.00 8.40 -9.91
N LYS A 134 -30.12 7.35 -9.08
CA LYS A 134 -31.38 7.00 -8.42
C LYS A 134 -31.82 8.08 -7.44
N GLN A 135 -30.91 8.62 -6.63
CA GLN A 135 -31.23 9.70 -5.70
C GLN A 135 -31.73 10.95 -6.45
N HIS A 136 -31.06 11.31 -7.54
CA HIS A 136 -31.47 12.43 -8.38
C HIS A 136 -32.85 12.17 -9.01
N LYS A 137 -33.08 11.01 -9.64
CA LYS A 137 -34.41 10.68 -10.18
C LYS A 137 -35.52 10.75 -9.12
N ASN A 138 -35.25 10.25 -7.91
CA ASN A 138 -36.20 10.30 -6.80
C ASN A 138 -36.44 11.72 -6.26
N SER A 139 -35.46 12.63 -6.35
CA SER A 139 -35.68 14.04 -5.98
C SER A 139 -36.51 14.78 -7.03
N TRP A 140 -36.25 14.55 -8.31
CA TRP A 140 -37.05 15.12 -9.42
C TRP A 140 -38.51 14.65 -9.39
N GLN A 141 -38.76 13.37 -9.10
CA GLN A 141 -40.14 12.87 -8.99
C GLN A 141 -40.90 13.50 -7.82
N ARG A 142 -40.22 13.76 -6.70
CA ARG A 142 -40.81 14.45 -5.54
C ARG A 142 -41.13 15.91 -5.82
N SER A 143 -40.35 16.60 -6.65
CA SER A 143 -40.62 18.01 -7.01
C SER A 143 -41.74 18.19 -8.04
N GLN A 144 -42.13 17.13 -8.75
CA GLN A 144 -43.18 17.16 -9.79
C GLN A 144 -44.55 16.71 -9.27
N GLY A 145 -44.63 16.21 -8.03
CA GLY A 145 -45.84 15.68 -7.41
C GLY A 145 -46.43 16.57 -6.31
N SER A 146 -46.06 17.86 -6.26
CA SER A 146 -46.51 18.84 -5.26
C SER A 146 -47.19 20.04 -5.89
#